data_AF-A0A6L7U6Q8-F1
#
_entry.id   AF-A0A6L7U6Q8-F1
#
_cell.length_a   1.000
_cell.length_b   1.000
_cell.length_c   1.000
_cell.angle_alpha   90.00
_cell.angle_beta   90.00
_cell.angle_gamma   90.00
#
_symmetry.space_group_name_H-M   'P 1'
#
loop_
_entity.id
_entity.type
_entity.pdbx_description
1 polymer ?
#
loop_
_entity_poly.entity_id
_entity_poly.type
_entity_poly.pdbx_seq_one_letter_code
_entity_poly.pdbx_strand_id
1 'polypeptide(L)'
;MDRLLTLGRLDEALAEADRAGDSDLPNLAGVFRKHGCDRRLEPLLVKRIKTTRVDGLVEWLKERYAERGELAEALALAQRLLEQRPGLDRYRSVRELSRQLGGWQALRSELLAKWTAARQYGLLTDIHLEEGDMDLALKSVRQQTQVFSHGGDRLMRVARAAAETRPQASLEIYLEQAERLVEARGRDNYQQACVYLTKVRDLYRRMSQGPAWTDFMVGFRERHRRLPALQDELDNAGL
;
A
#
# COMPACT_ATOMS: atom_id res chain seq x y z
N MET A 1 29.49 -5.52 -23.39
CA MET A 1 28.10 -5.44 -23.91
C MET A 1 27.83 -4.43 -25.06
N ASP A 2 27.63 -3.12 -24.83
CA ASP A 2 27.12 -2.19 -25.88
C ASP A 2 27.99 -2.14 -27.16
N ARG A 3 29.32 -2.15 -26.99
CA ARG A 3 30.28 -2.23 -28.10
C ARG A 3 30.16 -3.55 -28.90
N LEU A 4 29.84 -4.67 -28.26
CA LEU A 4 29.69 -5.96 -28.97
C LEU A 4 28.43 -5.97 -29.82
N LEU A 5 27.32 -5.43 -29.31
CA LEU A 5 26.05 -5.35 -30.02
C LEU A 5 26.13 -4.36 -31.19
N THR A 6 26.79 -3.22 -31.03
CA THR A 6 27.09 -2.29 -32.13
C THR A 6 27.93 -2.94 -33.24
N LEU A 7 28.82 -3.88 -32.89
CA LEU A 7 29.65 -4.62 -33.85
C LEU A 7 28.97 -5.87 -34.43
N GLY A 8 27.69 -6.12 -34.11
CA GLY A 8 26.95 -7.30 -34.58
C GLY A 8 27.40 -8.63 -33.97
N ARG A 9 28.24 -8.61 -32.92
CA ARG A 9 28.79 -9.80 -32.25
C ARG A 9 27.81 -10.36 -31.22
N LEU A 10 26.64 -10.78 -31.70
CA LEU A 10 25.51 -11.18 -30.86
C LEU A 10 25.81 -12.40 -29.99
N ASP A 11 26.48 -13.42 -30.52
CA ASP A 11 26.77 -14.65 -29.77
C ASP A 11 27.73 -14.39 -28.61
N GLU A 12 28.69 -13.48 -28.79
CA GLU A 12 29.61 -13.08 -27.73
C GLU A 12 28.93 -12.21 -26.67
N ALA A 13 28.00 -11.34 -27.09
CA ALA A 13 27.17 -10.60 -26.17
C ALA A 13 26.28 -11.54 -25.33
N LEU A 14 25.71 -12.60 -25.92
CA LEU A 14 24.93 -13.60 -25.20
C LEU A 14 25.79 -14.41 -24.23
N ALA A 15 27.00 -14.80 -24.61
CA ALA A 15 27.95 -15.47 -23.73
C ALA A 15 28.42 -14.58 -22.57
N GLU A 16 28.60 -13.27 -22.82
CA GLU A 16 28.89 -12.28 -21.76
C GLU A 16 27.70 -12.16 -20.79
N ALA A 17 26.47 -12.13 -21.31
CA ALA A 17 25.26 -12.10 -20.49
C ALA A 17 25.06 -13.38 -19.66
N ASP A 18 25.37 -14.57 -20.20
CA ASP A 18 25.23 -15.83 -19.45
C ASP A 18 26.18 -15.93 -18.26
N ARG A 19 27.35 -15.28 -18.35
CA ARG A 19 28.33 -15.21 -17.26
C ARG A 19 28.06 -14.08 -16.27
N ALA A 20 27.18 -13.14 -16.61
CA ALA A 20 26.88 -12.00 -15.76
C ALA A 20 26.10 -12.42 -14.50
N GLY A 21 26.23 -11.63 -13.43
CA GLY A 21 25.45 -11.81 -12.21
C GLY A 21 23.97 -11.48 -12.42
N ASP A 22 23.09 -12.13 -11.66
CA ASP A 22 21.64 -11.93 -11.76
C ASP A 22 21.21 -10.46 -11.53
N SER A 23 22.00 -9.69 -10.76
CA SER A 23 21.77 -8.26 -10.52
C SER A 23 22.12 -7.36 -11.71
N ASP A 24 23.04 -7.79 -12.58
CA ASP A 24 23.51 -7.01 -13.73
C ASP A 24 22.67 -7.30 -14.99
N LEU A 25 22.05 -8.48 -15.03
CA LEU A 25 21.22 -8.95 -16.14
C LEU A 25 20.12 -7.96 -16.57
N PRO A 26 19.38 -7.27 -15.69
CA PRO A 26 18.39 -6.27 -16.11
C PRO A 26 19.00 -5.10 -16.88
N ASN A 27 20.17 -4.61 -16.45
CA ASN A 27 20.89 -3.54 -17.13
C ASN A 27 21.35 -4.00 -18.51
N LEU A 28 21.93 -5.21 -18.58
CA LEU A 28 22.35 -5.82 -19.84
C LEU A 28 21.16 -6.01 -20.78
N ALA A 29 20.02 -6.48 -20.28
CA ALA A 29 18.80 -6.65 -21.05
C ALA A 29 18.29 -5.31 -21.64
N GLY A 30 18.45 -4.21 -20.90
CA GLY A 30 18.23 -2.84 -21.42
C GLY A 30 19.14 -2.48 -22.60
N VAL A 31 20.40 -2.92 -22.59
CA VAL A 31 21.33 -2.75 -23.72
C VAL A 31 20.90 -3.59 -24.92
N PHE A 32 20.54 -4.87 -24.72
CA PHE A 32 20.01 -5.71 -25.82
C PHE A 32 18.75 -5.09 -26.45
N ARG A 33 17.88 -4.48 -25.64
CA ARG A 33 16.69 -3.75 -26.12
C ARG A 33 17.06 -2.56 -27.01
N LYS A 34 18.05 -1.75 -26.62
CA LYS A 34 18.52 -0.60 -27.42
C LYS A 34 18.95 -1.01 -28.83
N HIS A 35 19.47 -2.23 -28.97
CA HIS A 35 19.93 -2.80 -30.24
C HIS A 35 18.89 -3.72 -30.91
N GLY A 36 17.65 -3.80 -30.41
CA GLY A 36 16.57 -4.63 -30.98
C GLY A 36 16.82 -6.15 -30.91
N CYS A 37 17.74 -6.60 -30.05
CA CYS A 37 18.16 -8.00 -29.94
C CYS A 37 17.64 -8.70 -28.67
N ASP A 38 16.68 -8.09 -27.96
CA ASP A 38 16.13 -8.56 -26.69
C ASP A 38 15.52 -9.97 -26.76
N ARG A 39 14.87 -10.32 -27.89
CA ARG A 39 14.31 -11.68 -28.11
C ARG A 39 15.32 -12.81 -27.96
N ARG A 40 16.58 -12.55 -28.29
CA ARG A 40 17.64 -13.55 -28.24
C ARG A 40 18.12 -13.80 -26.81
N LEU A 41 17.87 -12.86 -25.90
CA LEU A 41 18.22 -12.98 -24.49
C LEU A 41 17.15 -13.75 -23.69
N GLU A 42 15.90 -13.77 -24.16
CA GLU A 42 14.77 -14.39 -23.43
C GLU A 42 14.97 -15.84 -22.98
N PRO A 43 15.46 -16.79 -23.80
CA PRO A 43 15.64 -18.17 -23.35
C PRO A 43 16.59 -18.28 -22.15
N LEU A 44 17.62 -17.42 -22.13
CA LEU A 44 18.56 -17.31 -21.03
C LEU A 44 17.87 -16.74 -19.80
N LEU A 45 17.08 -15.67 -19.95
CA LEU A 45 16.35 -15.07 -18.83
C LEU A 45 15.30 -16.02 -18.26
N VAL A 46 14.51 -16.70 -19.10
CA VAL A 46 13.51 -17.70 -18.69
C VAL A 46 14.15 -18.84 -17.90
N LYS A 47 15.37 -19.27 -18.27
CA LYS A 47 16.14 -20.25 -17.49
C LYS A 47 16.59 -19.66 -16.15
N ARG A 48 17.13 -18.45 -16.16
CA ARG A 48 17.67 -17.76 -14.97
C ARG A 48 16.60 -17.42 -13.95
N ILE A 49 15.41 -17.00 -14.39
CA ILE A 49 14.33 -16.68 -13.47
C ILE A 49 13.90 -17.90 -12.65
N LYS A 50 14.12 -19.14 -13.10
CA LYS A 50 13.74 -20.34 -12.31
C LYS A 50 14.57 -20.48 -11.03
N THR A 51 15.81 -19.99 -11.03
CA THR A 51 16.73 -20.11 -9.90
C THR A 51 16.98 -18.80 -9.17
N THR A 52 16.74 -17.66 -9.83
CA THR A 52 16.98 -16.35 -9.23
C THR A 52 15.90 -15.94 -8.23
N ARG A 53 16.31 -15.13 -7.24
CA ARG A 53 15.43 -14.39 -6.32
C ARG A 53 15.42 -12.89 -6.61
N VAL A 54 16.07 -12.45 -7.69
CA VAL A 54 16.14 -11.04 -8.06
C VAL A 54 14.87 -10.65 -8.82
N ASP A 55 14.02 -9.85 -8.15
CA ASP A 55 12.74 -9.37 -8.72
C ASP A 55 12.93 -8.59 -10.04
N GLY A 56 14.04 -7.85 -10.17
CA GLY A 56 14.28 -6.97 -11.32
C GLY A 56 14.34 -7.70 -12.66
N LEU A 57 14.83 -8.94 -12.69
CA LEU A 57 14.84 -9.72 -13.93
C LEU A 57 13.43 -10.20 -14.31
N VAL A 58 12.64 -10.58 -13.32
CA VAL A 58 11.26 -11.01 -13.51
C VAL A 58 10.39 -9.83 -13.95
N GLU A 59 10.61 -8.64 -13.37
CA GLU A 59 9.92 -7.40 -13.73
C GLU A 59 10.22 -7.02 -15.19
N TRP A 60 11.49 -7.06 -15.60
CA TRP A 60 11.88 -6.78 -16.98
C TRP A 60 11.19 -7.74 -17.96
N LEU A 61 11.19 -9.05 -17.70
CA LEU A 61 10.57 -10.03 -18.59
C LEU A 61 9.05 -9.87 -18.65
N LYS A 62 8.41 -9.54 -17.51
CA LYS A 62 6.98 -9.21 -17.44
C LYS A 62 6.64 -8.04 -18.36
N GLU A 63 7.40 -6.95 -18.29
CA GLU A 63 7.20 -5.78 -19.17
C GLU A 63 7.34 -6.16 -20.65
N ARG A 64 8.30 -7.03 -21.01
CA ARG A 64 8.45 -7.50 -22.40
C ARG A 64 7.23 -8.26 -22.90
N TYR A 65 6.72 -9.19 -22.11
CA TYR A 65 5.54 -9.95 -22.49
C TYR A 65 4.30 -9.04 -22.58
N ALA A 66 4.14 -8.09 -21.66
CA ALA A 66 3.05 -7.12 -21.71
C ALA A 66 3.11 -6.23 -22.96
N GLU A 67 4.28 -5.70 -23.34
CA GLU A 67 4.46 -4.88 -24.54
C GLU A 67 4.12 -5.63 -25.85
N ARG A 68 4.27 -6.96 -25.85
CA ARG A 68 3.97 -7.81 -27.02
C ARG A 68 2.54 -8.32 -27.05
N GLY A 69 1.74 -8.03 -26.03
CA GLY A 69 0.40 -8.58 -25.87
C GLY A 69 0.37 -10.04 -25.40
N GLU A 70 1.50 -10.58 -24.96
CA GLU A 70 1.63 -11.90 -24.32
C GLU A 70 1.17 -11.78 -22.85
N LEU A 71 -0.11 -11.43 -22.67
CA LEU A 71 -0.66 -11.02 -21.37
C LEU A 71 -0.71 -12.16 -20.36
N ALA A 72 -0.85 -13.42 -20.80
CA ALA A 72 -0.93 -14.58 -19.92
C ALA A 72 0.42 -14.85 -19.25
N GLU A 73 1.50 -14.75 -20.02
CA GLU A 73 2.88 -14.89 -19.59
C GLU A 73 3.28 -13.73 -18.67
N ALA A 74 2.89 -12.51 -19.02
CA ALA A 74 3.06 -11.35 -18.15
C ALA A 74 2.31 -11.53 -16.82
N LEU A 75 1.06 -12.01 -16.85
CA LEU A 75 0.28 -12.26 -15.63
C LEU A 75 0.95 -13.31 -14.73
N ALA A 76 1.46 -14.40 -15.29
CA ALA A 76 2.15 -15.43 -14.53
C ALA A 76 3.39 -14.89 -13.79
N LEU A 77 4.17 -14.02 -14.45
CA LEU A 77 5.32 -13.37 -13.83
C LEU A 77 4.89 -12.34 -12.76
N ALA A 78 3.82 -11.57 -13.02
CA ALA A 78 3.27 -10.63 -12.05
C ALA A 78 2.77 -11.33 -10.78
N GLN A 79 2.06 -12.45 -10.92
CA GLN A 79 1.61 -13.28 -9.80
C GLN A 79 2.79 -13.79 -8.99
N ARG A 80 3.83 -14.31 -9.66
CA ARG A 80 5.06 -14.76 -8.97
C ARG A 80 5.70 -13.65 -8.14
N LEU A 81 5.84 -12.44 -8.70
CA LEU A 81 6.39 -11.29 -7.99
C LEU A 81 5.54 -10.94 -6.76
N LEU A 82 4.21 -10.97 -6.91
CA LEU A 82 3.27 -10.71 -5.84
C LEU A 82 3.35 -11.76 -4.73
N GLU A 83 3.54 -13.03 -5.08
CA GLU A 83 3.70 -14.12 -4.10
C GLU A 83 5.00 -14.03 -3.31
N GLN A 84 6.10 -13.67 -3.98
CA GLN A 84 7.40 -13.55 -3.33
C GLN A 84 7.42 -12.40 -2.32
N ARG A 85 6.82 -11.27 -2.68
CA ARG A 85 6.77 -10.08 -1.84
C ARG A 85 5.44 -9.34 -2.07
N PRO A 86 4.40 -9.65 -1.28
CA PRO A 86 3.11 -8.99 -1.38
C PRO A 86 3.21 -7.48 -1.22
N GLY A 87 2.49 -6.73 -2.04
CA GLY A 87 2.50 -5.26 -2.02
C GLY A 87 1.49 -4.67 -2.98
N LEU A 88 1.09 -3.41 -2.72
CA LEU A 88 0.02 -2.74 -3.46
C LEU A 88 0.36 -2.54 -4.95
N ASP A 89 1.60 -2.17 -5.27
CA ASP A 89 2.00 -1.96 -6.67
C ASP A 89 1.98 -3.25 -7.50
N ARG A 90 2.38 -4.37 -6.89
CA ARG A 90 2.31 -5.68 -7.52
C ARG A 90 0.86 -6.17 -7.66
N TYR A 91 0.03 -5.86 -6.67
CA TYR A 91 -1.41 -6.12 -6.76
C TYR A 91 -2.05 -5.35 -7.92
N ARG A 92 -1.72 -4.06 -8.09
CA ARG A 92 -2.16 -3.25 -9.24
C ARG A 92 -1.73 -3.86 -10.58
N SER A 93 -0.48 -4.30 -10.67
CA SER A 93 0.05 -4.94 -11.88
C SER A 93 -0.71 -6.23 -12.23
N VAL A 94 -0.96 -7.09 -11.23
CA VAL A 94 -1.77 -8.31 -11.41
C VAL A 94 -3.21 -7.99 -11.79
N ARG A 95 -3.81 -6.96 -11.15
CA ARG A 95 -5.17 -6.51 -11.43
C ARG A 95 -5.33 -6.08 -12.88
N GLU A 96 -4.42 -5.26 -13.38
CA GLU A 96 -4.48 -4.74 -14.75
C GLU A 96 -4.39 -5.87 -15.78
N LEU A 97 -3.36 -6.72 -15.67
CA LEU A 97 -3.16 -7.85 -16.59
C LEU A 97 -4.32 -8.86 -16.54
N SER A 98 -4.83 -9.15 -15.34
CA SER A 98 -5.93 -10.10 -15.16
C SER A 98 -7.27 -9.54 -15.65
N ARG A 99 -7.49 -8.23 -15.58
CA ARG A 99 -8.68 -7.57 -16.15
C ARG A 99 -8.70 -7.67 -17.67
N GLN A 100 -7.57 -7.45 -18.33
CA GLN A 100 -7.45 -7.59 -19.78
C GLN A 100 -7.73 -9.03 -20.25
N LEU A 101 -7.42 -10.03 -19.41
CA LEU A 101 -7.70 -11.45 -19.67
C LEU A 101 -9.10 -11.91 -19.18
N GLY A 102 -9.89 -11.05 -18.53
CA GLY A 102 -11.23 -11.37 -18.03
C GLY A 102 -11.28 -12.25 -16.76
N GLY A 103 -10.15 -12.54 -16.12
CA GLY A 103 -10.05 -13.45 -14.96
C GLY A 103 -10.02 -12.77 -13.59
N TRP A 104 -10.15 -11.44 -13.54
CA TRP A 104 -9.83 -10.66 -12.34
C TRP A 104 -10.61 -11.05 -11.08
N GLN A 105 -11.92 -11.26 -11.19
CA GLN A 105 -12.76 -11.46 -10.00
C GLN A 105 -12.42 -12.75 -9.26
N ALA A 106 -12.20 -13.86 -9.99
CA ALA A 106 -11.81 -15.13 -9.39
C ALA A 106 -10.44 -15.02 -8.70
N LEU A 107 -9.46 -14.43 -9.39
CA LEU A 107 -8.12 -14.24 -8.86
C LEU A 107 -8.10 -13.32 -7.63
N ARG A 108 -8.88 -12.21 -7.67
CA ARG A 108 -9.02 -11.29 -6.54
C ARG A 108 -9.51 -12.02 -5.30
N SER A 109 -10.58 -12.80 -5.41
CA SER A 109 -11.15 -13.54 -4.29
C SER A 109 -10.15 -14.52 -3.68
N GLU A 110 -9.38 -15.22 -4.50
CA GLU A 110 -8.33 -16.14 -4.03
C GLU A 110 -7.21 -15.39 -3.27
N LEU A 111 -6.72 -14.28 -3.84
CA LEU A 111 -5.66 -13.47 -3.22
C LEU A 111 -6.11 -12.89 -1.87
N LEU A 112 -7.32 -12.33 -1.80
CA LEU A 112 -7.87 -11.77 -0.56
C LEU A 112 -8.08 -12.85 0.50
N ALA A 113 -8.56 -14.03 0.13
CA ALA A 113 -8.73 -15.16 1.05
C ALA A 113 -7.37 -15.61 1.61
N LYS A 114 -6.35 -15.76 0.74
CA LYS A 114 -4.97 -16.11 1.12
C LYS A 114 -4.38 -15.10 2.11
N TRP A 115 -4.52 -13.80 1.85
CA TRP A 115 -3.99 -12.76 2.72
C TRP A 115 -4.78 -12.58 4.02
N THR A 116 -6.08 -12.89 4.01
CA THR A 116 -6.90 -12.93 5.23
C THR A 116 -6.43 -14.06 6.13
N ALA A 117 -6.23 -15.26 5.58
CA ALA A 117 -5.70 -16.40 6.33
C ALA A 117 -4.28 -16.13 6.88
N ALA A 118 -3.43 -15.48 6.09
CA ALA A 118 -2.09 -15.07 6.50
C ALA A 118 -2.04 -13.83 7.42
N ARG A 119 -3.21 -13.27 7.81
CA ARG A 119 -3.35 -12.07 8.65
C ARG A 119 -2.57 -10.85 8.14
N GLN A 120 -2.48 -10.69 6.82
CA GLN A 120 -1.81 -9.56 6.17
C GLN A 120 -2.69 -8.32 6.14
N TYR A 121 -3.22 -7.92 7.31
CA TYR A 121 -4.23 -6.87 7.44
C TYR A 121 -3.77 -5.49 6.96
N GLY A 122 -2.47 -5.20 7.02
CA GLY A 122 -1.92 -3.95 6.47
C GLY A 122 -2.11 -3.85 4.96
N LEU A 123 -1.76 -4.90 4.21
CA LEU A 123 -1.94 -4.96 2.76
C LEU A 123 -3.43 -5.01 2.38
N LEU A 124 -4.23 -5.80 3.10
CA LEU A 124 -5.69 -5.85 2.89
C LEU A 124 -6.32 -4.46 3.07
N THR A 125 -5.92 -3.71 4.10
CA THR A 125 -6.39 -2.33 4.31
C THR A 125 -6.04 -1.43 3.14
N ASP A 126 -4.79 -1.48 2.67
CA ASP A 126 -4.33 -0.68 1.53
C ASP A 126 -5.11 -1.02 0.24
N ILE A 127 -5.41 -2.31 0.01
CA ILE A 127 -6.20 -2.77 -1.14
C ILE A 127 -7.65 -2.31 -1.03
N HIS A 128 -8.32 -2.55 0.10
CA HIS A 128 -9.73 -2.16 0.28
C HIS A 128 -9.92 -0.64 0.15
N LEU A 129 -8.95 0.16 0.62
CA LEU A 129 -8.98 1.60 0.43
C LEU A 129 -8.89 2.00 -1.05
N GLU A 130 -8.01 1.36 -1.82
CA GLU A 130 -7.88 1.65 -3.24
C GLU A 130 -9.11 1.22 -4.05
N GLU A 131 -9.75 0.12 -3.66
CA GLU A 131 -10.93 -0.39 -4.34
C GLU A 131 -12.23 0.28 -3.89
N GLY A 132 -12.17 1.18 -2.89
CA GLY A 132 -13.33 1.89 -2.37
C GLY A 132 -14.19 1.07 -1.40
N ASP A 133 -13.75 -0.13 -1.02
CA ASP A 133 -14.43 -1.05 -0.10
C ASP A 133 -14.23 -0.60 1.36
N MET A 134 -14.85 0.52 1.72
CA MET A 134 -14.57 1.21 2.99
C MET A 134 -14.93 0.37 4.23
N ASP A 135 -16.00 -0.44 4.20
CA ASP A 135 -16.34 -1.33 5.32
C ASP A 135 -15.23 -2.36 5.57
N LEU A 136 -14.69 -2.92 4.48
CA LEU A 136 -13.61 -3.90 4.57
C LEU A 136 -12.30 -3.23 4.99
N ALA A 137 -12.04 -2.00 4.54
CA ALA A 137 -10.89 -1.21 4.99
C ALA A 137 -10.94 -0.93 6.50
N LEU A 138 -12.10 -0.48 7.02
CA LEU A 138 -12.32 -0.26 8.45
C LEU A 138 -12.18 -1.55 9.27
N LYS A 139 -12.71 -2.66 8.76
CA LYS A 139 -12.57 -3.97 9.41
C LYS A 139 -11.11 -4.43 9.47
N SER A 140 -10.39 -4.37 8.35
CA SER A 140 -8.99 -4.79 8.27
C SER A 140 -8.07 -3.93 9.14
N VAL A 141 -8.27 -2.60 9.17
CA VAL A 141 -7.38 -1.73 9.95
C VAL A 141 -7.54 -1.93 11.45
N ARG A 142 -8.77 -2.20 11.94
CA ARG A 142 -9.01 -2.56 13.35
C ARG A 142 -8.39 -3.90 13.73
N GLN A 143 -8.28 -4.85 12.80
CA GLN A 143 -7.59 -6.12 13.04
C GLN A 143 -6.07 -5.95 13.10
N GLN A 144 -5.53 -4.94 12.40
CA GLN A 144 -4.09 -4.63 12.43
C GLN A 144 -3.66 -3.99 13.76
N THR A 145 -4.45 -3.05 14.29
CA THR A 145 -4.12 -2.32 15.53
C THR A 145 -4.09 -3.21 16.76
N GLN A 146 -4.78 -4.35 16.73
CA GLN A 146 -4.74 -5.36 17.79
C GLN A 146 -3.40 -6.12 17.87
N VAL A 147 -2.57 -6.09 16.81
CA VAL A 147 -1.40 -6.98 16.68
C VAL A 147 -0.06 -6.23 16.78
N PHE A 148 0.03 -4.94 16.41
CA PHE A 148 1.26 -4.14 16.57
C PHE A 148 1.01 -2.62 16.64
N SER A 149 1.78 -1.91 17.49
CA SER A 149 1.70 -0.46 17.78
C SER A 149 2.05 0.49 16.61
N HIS A 150 2.43 -0.03 15.44
CA HIS A 150 2.91 0.74 14.27
C HIS A 150 1.84 0.95 13.18
N GLY A 151 0.55 0.71 13.48
CA GLY A 151 -0.58 0.87 12.55
C GLY A 151 -1.14 2.29 12.38
N GLY A 152 -0.54 3.29 13.06
CA GLY A 152 -1.09 4.65 13.18
C GLY A 152 -1.38 5.34 11.83
N ASP A 153 -0.43 5.30 10.90
CA ASP A 153 -0.56 6.01 9.62
C ASP A 153 -1.67 5.43 8.73
N ARG A 154 -1.81 4.10 8.71
CA ARG A 154 -2.90 3.43 7.97
C ARG A 154 -4.25 3.72 8.60
N LEU A 155 -4.33 3.64 9.93
CA LEU A 155 -5.56 3.97 10.66
C LEU A 155 -6.02 5.40 10.35
N MET A 156 -5.11 6.36 10.32
CA MET A 156 -5.42 7.76 9.99
C MET A 156 -5.82 7.95 8.53
N ARG A 157 -5.20 7.23 7.59
CA ARG A 157 -5.63 7.20 6.19
C ARG A 157 -7.05 6.66 6.04
N VAL A 158 -7.38 5.55 6.71
CA VAL A 158 -8.73 4.97 6.69
C VAL A 158 -9.75 5.93 7.31
N ALA A 159 -9.46 6.51 8.47
CA ALA A 159 -10.38 7.46 9.11
C ALA A 159 -10.68 8.66 8.20
N ARG A 160 -9.65 9.20 7.54
CA ARG A 160 -9.82 10.32 6.60
C ARG A 160 -10.72 9.92 5.42
N ALA A 161 -10.46 8.76 4.82
CA ALA A 161 -11.24 8.28 3.69
C ALA A 161 -12.69 7.93 4.09
N ALA A 162 -12.90 7.45 5.31
CA ALA A 162 -14.21 7.12 5.86
C ALA A 162 -15.07 8.35 6.22
N ALA A 163 -14.47 9.54 6.36
CA ALA A 163 -15.15 10.74 6.86
C ALA A 163 -16.40 11.13 6.06
N GLU A 164 -16.45 10.80 4.77
CA GLU A 164 -17.59 11.14 3.91
C GLU A 164 -18.68 10.07 3.91
N THR A 165 -18.30 8.79 3.82
CA THR A 165 -19.27 7.71 3.64
C THR A 165 -19.65 7.02 4.95
N ARG A 166 -18.78 7.08 5.95
CA ARG A 166 -18.91 6.45 7.28
C ARG A 166 -18.41 7.41 8.37
N PRO A 167 -19.03 8.59 8.51
CA PRO A 167 -18.57 9.64 9.41
C PRO A 167 -18.49 9.17 10.88
N GLN A 168 -19.40 8.28 11.30
CA GLN A 168 -19.38 7.72 12.65
C GLN A 168 -18.12 6.89 12.92
N ALA A 169 -17.72 6.03 11.97
CA ALA A 169 -16.52 5.21 12.13
C ALA A 169 -15.24 6.06 12.11
N SER A 170 -15.22 7.13 11.31
CA SER A 170 -14.15 8.13 11.28
C SER A 170 -14.03 8.85 12.63
N LEU A 171 -15.17 9.27 13.19
CA LEU A 171 -15.28 9.94 14.49
C LEU A 171 -14.72 9.07 15.61
N GLU A 172 -15.12 7.81 15.69
CA GLU A 172 -14.62 6.85 16.69
C GLU A 172 -13.10 6.76 16.65
N ILE A 173 -12.52 6.60 15.45
CA ILE A 173 -11.07 6.49 15.29
C ILE A 173 -10.34 7.77 15.73
N TYR A 174 -10.86 8.95 15.39
CA TYR A 174 -10.23 10.22 15.81
C TYR A 174 -10.32 10.43 17.32
N LEU A 175 -11.44 10.05 17.94
CA LEU A 175 -11.60 10.10 19.40
C LEU A 175 -10.62 9.16 20.10
N GLU A 176 -10.52 7.90 19.66
CA GLU A 176 -9.57 6.93 20.22
C GLU A 176 -8.13 7.44 20.14
N GLN A 177 -7.73 8.06 19.02
CA GLN A 177 -6.39 8.61 18.89
C GLN A 177 -6.17 9.88 19.72
N ALA A 178 -7.18 10.74 19.86
CA ALA A 178 -7.08 11.91 20.72
C ALA A 178 -6.88 11.50 22.19
N GLU A 179 -7.68 10.55 22.69
CA GLU A 179 -7.54 10.03 24.06
C GLU A 179 -6.17 9.38 24.26
N ARG A 180 -5.70 8.55 23.32
CA ARG A 180 -4.37 7.92 23.41
C ARG A 180 -3.24 8.95 23.51
N LEU A 181 -3.33 10.05 22.78
CA LEU A 181 -2.35 11.13 22.85
C LEU A 181 -2.43 11.89 24.18
N VAL A 182 -3.64 12.13 24.71
CA VAL A 182 -3.82 12.73 26.04
C VAL A 182 -3.26 11.84 27.15
N GLU A 183 -3.45 10.52 27.04
CA GLU A 183 -2.88 9.54 27.96
C GLU A 183 -1.36 9.46 27.87
N ALA A 184 -0.79 9.59 26.67
CA ALA A 184 0.66 9.62 26.45
C ALA A 184 1.34 10.84 27.10
N ARG A 185 0.56 11.88 27.46
CA ARG A 185 1.02 13.14 28.07
C ARG A 185 2.02 13.91 27.20
N GLY A 186 2.27 15.16 27.56
CA GLY A 186 3.23 16.01 26.88
C GLY A 186 2.57 16.95 25.88
N ARG A 187 3.16 18.14 25.74
CA ARG A 187 2.55 19.27 25.03
C ARG A 187 2.33 18.98 23.55
N ASP A 188 3.31 18.36 22.89
CA ASP A 188 3.22 17.95 21.49
C ASP A 188 2.09 16.94 21.25
N ASN A 189 1.91 16.00 22.18
CA ASN A 189 0.81 15.04 22.13
C ASN A 189 -0.55 15.73 22.31
N TYR A 190 -0.67 16.71 23.22
CA TYR A 190 -1.89 17.49 23.39
C TYR A 190 -2.24 18.33 22.16
N GLN A 191 -1.25 18.97 21.53
CA GLN A 191 -1.44 19.69 20.27
C GLN A 191 -1.96 18.74 19.17
N GLN A 192 -1.35 17.57 19.04
CA GLN A 192 -1.78 16.57 18.07
C GLN A 192 -3.18 16.00 18.40
N ALA A 193 -3.54 15.88 19.67
CA ALA A 193 -4.90 15.50 20.09
C ALA A 193 -5.93 16.57 19.68
N CYS A 194 -5.61 17.85 19.86
CA CYS A 194 -6.48 18.96 19.45
C CYS A 194 -6.73 18.97 17.94
N VAL A 195 -5.73 18.59 17.12
CA VAL A 195 -5.90 18.40 15.67
C VAL A 195 -6.96 17.33 15.38
N TYR A 196 -6.99 16.22 16.13
CA TYR A 196 -8.02 15.18 15.95
C TYR A 196 -9.39 15.60 16.50
N LEU A 197 -9.44 16.27 17.65
CA LEU A 197 -10.69 16.80 18.20
C LEU A 197 -11.34 17.84 17.29
N THR A 198 -10.54 18.65 16.60
CA THR A 198 -11.04 19.58 15.56
C THR A 198 -11.74 18.83 14.43
N LYS A 199 -11.18 17.70 13.97
CA LYS A 199 -11.84 16.85 12.96
C LYS A 199 -13.13 16.23 13.49
N VAL A 200 -13.14 15.83 14.77
CA VAL A 200 -14.34 15.31 15.43
C VAL A 200 -15.45 16.37 15.45
N ARG A 201 -15.14 17.62 15.81
CA ARG A 201 -16.08 18.75 15.74
C ARG A 201 -16.69 18.89 14.35
N ASP A 202 -15.84 18.85 13.33
CA ASP A 202 -16.29 19.02 11.94
C ASP A 202 -17.16 17.84 11.49
N LEU A 203 -16.87 16.61 11.95
CA LEU A 203 -17.72 15.44 11.71
C LEU A 203 -19.09 15.57 12.40
N TYR A 204 -19.14 15.99 13.67
CA TYR A 204 -20.41 16.26 14.36
C TYR A 204 -21.25 17.31 13.63
N ARG A 205 -20.62 18.40 13.17
CA ARG A 205 -21.31 19.44 12.39
C ARG A 205 -21.87 18.89 11.08
N ARG A 206 -21.10 18.07 10.35
CA ARG A 206 -21.55 17.42 9.11
C ARG A 206 -22.71 16.46 9.33
N MET A 207 -22.76 15.79 10.48
CA MET A 207 -23.88 14.92 10.88
C MET A 207 -25.05 15.70 11.51
N SER A 208 -25.02 17.03 11.52
CA SER A 208 -26.02 17.89 12.16
C SER A 208 -26.18 17.65 13.67
N GLN A 209 -25.12 17.19 14.33
CA GLN A 209 -25.07 16.86 15.76
C GLN A 209 -24.26 17.89 16.55
N GLY A 210 -24.44 19.18 16.25
CA GLY A 210 -23.77 20.29 16.93
C GLY A 210 -23.97 20.30 18.47
N PRO A 211 -25.18 20.07 19.00
CA PRO A 211 -25.39 19.99 20.44
C PRO A 211 -24.59 18.85 21.10
N ALA A 212 -24.54 17.67 20.46
CA ALA A 212 -23.79 16.53 20.97
C ALA A 212 -22.27 16.80 21.04
N TRP A 213 -21.73 17.59 20.11
CA TRP A 213 -20.34 18.07 20.19
C TRP A 213 -20.10 18.93 21.44
N THR A 214 -21.00 19.88 21.74
CA THR A 214 -20.87 20.75 22.91
C THR A 214 -20.87 19.93 24.20
N ASP A 215 -21.82 19.01 24.34
CA ASP A 215 -21.92 18.13 25.52
C ASP A 215 -20.67 17.25 25.65
N PHE A 216 -20.18 16.71 24.53
CA PHE A 216 -18.95 15.94 24.49
C PHE A 216 -17.75 16.76 24.97
N MET A 217 -17.57 17.99 24.49
CA MET A 217 -16.42 18.82 24.88
C MET A 217 -16.46 19.26 26.34
N VAL A 218 -17.64 19.58 26.87
CA VAL A 218 -17.81 19.83 28.31
C VAL A 218 -17.37 18.60 29.11
N GLY A 219 -17.86 17.42 28.76
CA GLY A 219 -17.47 16.17 29.42
C GLY A 219 -15.98 15.84 29.27
N PHE A 220 -15.39 16.12 28.11
CA PHE A 220 -13.97 15.90 27.83
C PHE A 220 -13.09 16.81 28.70
N ARG A 221 -13.41 18.11 28.78
CA ARG A 221 -12.69 19.07 29.62
C ARG A 221 -12.78 18.72 31.10
N GLU A 222 -13.96 18.36 31.58
CA GLU A 222 -14.16 17.96 32.98
C GLU A 222 -13.35 16.71 33.36
N ARG A 223 -13.33 15.69 32.50
CA ARG A 223 -12.54 14.47 32.72
C ARG A 223 -11.05 14.78 32.83
N HIS A 224 -10.58 15.73 32.04
CA HIS A 224 -9.17 16.11 31.93
C HIS A 224 -8.81 17.42 32.64
N ARG A 225 -9.65 17.89 33.57
CA ARG A 225 -9.49 19.19 34.27
C ARG A 225 -8.18 19.35 35.05
N ARG A 226 -7.53 18.23 35.41
CA ARG A 226 -6.26 18.20 36.14
C ARG A 226 -5.03 18.38 35.23
N LEU A 227 -5.23 18.61 33.94
CA LEU A 227 -4.17 18.73 32.94
C LEU A 227 -4.16 20.17 32.39
N PRO A 228 -3.56 21.15 33.11
CA PRO A 228 -3.62 22.55 32.70
C PRO A 228 -3.04 22.77 31.30
N ALA A 229 -1.92 22.14 30.98
CA ALA A 229 -1.32 22.23 29.64
C ALA A 229 -2.23 21.66 28.53
N LEU A 230 -3.13 20.70 28.82
CA LEU A 230 -4.10 20.26 27.82
C LEU A 230 -5.22 21.29 27.67
N GLN A 231 -5.70 21.88 28.78
CA GLN A 231 -6.73 22.92 28.74
C GLN A 231 -6.26 24.12 27.92
N ASP A 232 -5.02 24.55 28.12
CA ASP A 232 -4.41 25.64 27.34
C ASP A 232 -4.41 25.31 25.83
N GLU A 233 -4.05 24.08 25.45
CA GLU A 233 -4.04 23.69 24.03
C GLU A 233 -5.45 23.56 23.45
N LEU A 234 -6.45 23.12 24.24
CA LEU A 234 -7.86 23.12 23.83
C LEU A 234 -8.37 24.54 23.58
N ASP A 235 -8.02 25.48 24.47
CA ASP A 235 -8.37 26.90 24.33
C ASP A 235 -7.72 27.51 23.07
N ASN A 236 -6.42 27.23 22.86
CA ASN A 236 -5.69 27.68 21.66
C ASN A 236 -6.30 27.13 20.37
N ALA A 237 -6.84 25.92 20.39
CA ALA A 237 -7.50 25.28 19.24
C ALA A 237 -8.96 25.72 19.05
N GLY A 238 -9.52 26.52 19.97
CA GLY A 238 -10.93 26.93 19.95
C GLY A 238 -11.90 25.75 20.12
N LEU A 239 -11.57 24.82 21.01
CA LEU A 239 -12.34 23.60 21.32
C LEU A 239 -13.10 23.69 22.64
#